data_AF-A0A3B1CB05-F1
#
_entry.id   AF-A0A3B1CB05-F1
#
_cell.length_a   1.000
_cell.length_b   1.000
_cell.length_c   1.000
_cell.angle_alpha   90.00
_cell.angle_beta   90.00
_cell.angle_gamma   90.00
#
_symmetry.space_group_name_H-M   'P 1'
#
loop_
_entity.id
_entity.type
_entity.pdbx_description
1 polymer ?
#
loop_
_entity_poly.entity_id
_entity_poly.type
_entity_poly.pdbx_seq_one_letter_code
_entity_poly.pdbx_strand_id
1 'polypeptide(L)'
;MRPYKKLFIVTLSLFLLNGCFLNRAGLAPALYAPTITIEPEYVCPGEPATVSWNLNLLKSNANCRRPFGGYEAIISCSYSSECPADSVTCIDGACSRCQNDLLRDRTECGYPPTAGCYPNFGFSLATSPPGVIAPPVTSITDPREVTGERTFTPAVTTTVTLTGGYLDVPSGTSGEYTSGDFSARVAVVDNLGYTVPQTVEFYCVPSGWGWQWINLGEMVNASSSMELATFTNGNNFDINAQREEWARPIRIPARDSSSAFAGPMTGRIFVTIPADQLIGRGMPICPGTVINSPYPDIDISLRLVCQAD
;
A
#
# COMPACT_ATOMS: atom_id res chain seq x y z
N MET A 1 55.47 -3.54 16.96
CA MET A 1 54.03 -3.32 16.70
C MET A 1 53.80 -3.36 15.19
N ARG A 2 53.03 -4.34 14.69
CA ARG A 2 52.95 -4.66 13.25
C ARG A 2 52.06 -3.65 12.49
N PRO A 3 52.48 -3.16 11.31
CA PRO A 3 51.78 -2.11 10.53
C PRO A 3 50.40 -2.53 10.01
N TYR A 4 50.08 -3.82 10.00
CA TYR A 4 48.83 -4.37 9.50
C TYR A 4 47.59 -4.00 10.34
N LYS A 5 47.73 -3.67 11.63
CA LYS A 5 46.60 -3.25 12.48
C LYS A 5 46.07 -1.85 12.11
N LYS A 6 46.92 -0.95 11.62
CA LYS A 6 46.49 0.40 11.21
C LYS A 6 45.78 0.38 9.86
N LEU A 7 46.22 -0.50 8.95
CA LEU A 7 45.60 -0.62 7.63
C LEU A 7 44.16 -1.16 7.69
N PHE A 8 43.90 -2.14 8.58
CA PHE A 8 42.58 -2.75 8.76
C PHE A 8 41.54 -1.78 9.38
N ILE A 9 41.97 -0.91 10.30
CA ILE A 9 41.09 0.10 10.91
C ILE A 9 40.71 1.16 9.88
N VAL A 10 41.66 1.59 9.02
CA VAL A 10 41.40 2.59 7.97
C VAL A 10 40.46 2.04 6.89
N THR A 11 40.59 0.75 6.51
CA THR A 11 39.65 0.13 5.55
C THR A 11 38.26 -0.08 6.14
N LEU A 12 38.14 -0.45 7.42
CA LEU A 12 36.84 -0.59 8.09
C LEU A 12 36.11 0.76 8.24
N SER A 13 36.84 1.84 8.54
CA SER A 13 36.29 3.20 8.59
C SER A 13 35.88 3.74 7.21
N LEU A 14 36.61 3.40 6.14
CA LEU A 14 36.24 3.74 4.76
C LEU A 14 35.00 2.97 4.27
N PHE A 15 34.75 1.74 4.74
CA PHE A 15 33.52 1.01 4.43
C PHE A 15 32.29 1.53 5.19
N LEU A 16 32.46 2.03 6.43
CA LEU A 16 31.36 2.60 7.22
C LEU A 16 30.90 3.99 6.76
N LEU A 17 31.70 4.69 5.94
CA LEU A 17 31.42 6.05 5.46
C LEU A 17 30.84 6.12 4.04
N ASN A 18 30.69 4.99 3.34
CA ASN A 18 30.11 4.94 1.98
C ASN A 18 28.61 4.61 1.94
N GLY A 19 27.91 4.79 3.06
CA GLY A 19 26.45 4.98 3.03
C GLY A 19 26.13 6.38 2.52
N CYS A 20 26.42 6.68 1.25
CA CYS A 20 25.88 7.86 0.59
C CYS A 20 24.37 7.67 0.49
N PHE A 21 23.63 8.05 1.53
CA PHE A 21 22.20 8.26 1.41
C PHE A 21 22.02 9.43 0.44
N LEU A 22 21.44 9.14 -0.72
CA LEU A 22 21.08 10.17 -1.68
C LEU A 22 20.21 11.19 -0.94
N ASN A 23 20.61 12.46 -0.91
CA ASN A 23 19.76 13.51 -0.35
C ASN A 23 18.56 13.69 -1.28
N ARG A 24 17.46 13.01 -0.96
CA ARG A 24 16.23 13.00 -1.76
C ARG A 24 15.39 14.26 -1.58
N ALA A 25 15.77 15.17 -0.67
CA ALA A 25 15.00 16.39 -0.38
C ALA A 25 14.92 17.38 -1.56
N GLY A 26 15.73 17.19 -2.61
CA GLY A 26 15.70 18.00 -3.83
C GLY A 26 15.10 17.30 -5.06
N LEU A 27 14.59 16.07 -4.92
CA LEU A 27 13.96 15.34 -6.01
C LEU A 27 12.47 15.67 -6.09
N ALA A 28 11.93 15.74 -7.30
CA ALA A 28 10.50 15.90 -7.49
C ALA A 28 9.74 14.70 -6.88
N PRO A 29 8.55 14.92 -6.30
CA PRO A 29 7.74 13.84 -5.75
C PRO A 29 7.27 12.87 -6.86
N ALA A 30 7.03 11.61 -6.47
CA ALA A 30 6.45 10.57 -7.33
C ALA A 30 5.13 11.00 -7.96
N LEU A 31 5.14 11.22 -9.28
CA LEU A 31 3.92 11.40 -10.08
C LEU A 31 3.06 10.13 -10.06
N TYR A 32 3.71 8.95 -10.06
CA TYR A 32 3.09 7.65 -9.89
C TYR A 32 3.65 7.03 -8.62
N ALA A 33 2.82 6.93 -7.58
CA ALA A 33 3.21 6.36 -6.30
C ALA A 33 3.03 4.83 -6.31
N PRO A 34 4.11 4.03 -6.12
CA PRO A 34 4.01 2.66 -5.68
C PRO A 34 3.02 2.46 -4.53
N THR A 35 2.31 1.33 -4.52
CA THR A 35 1.53 0.93 -3.35
C THR A 35 2.29 -0.14 -2.56
N ILE A 36 2.21 -0.02 -1.24
CA ILE A 36 2.62 -1.04 -0.28
C ILE A 36 1.49 -1.20 0.74
N THR A 37 1.12 -2.44 1.03
CA THR A 37 0.02 -2.80 1.90
C THR A 37 0.44 -3.93 2.81
N ILE A 38 -0.16 -4.01 4.00
CA ILE A 38 0.05 -5.09 4.96
C ILE A 38 -1.31 -5.57 5.44
N GLU A 39 -1.52 -6.88 5.41
CA GLU A 39 -2.76 -7.51 5.83
C GLU A 39 -2.48 -8.77 6.68
N PRO A 40 -3.10 -8.92 7.85
CA PRO A 40 -3.83 -7.87 8.59
C PRO A 40 -2.89 -6.83 9.20
N GLU A 41 -3.40 -5.63 9.48
CA GLU A 41 -2.67 -4.54 10.15
C GLU A 41 -2.50 -4.79 11.65
N TYR A 42 -3.41 -5.53 12.28
CA TYR A 42 -3.32 -5.88 13.71
C TYR A 42 -3.39 -7.39 13.90
N VAL A 43 -2.42 -7.94 14.62
CA VAL A 43 -2.27 -9.38 14.85
C VAL A 43 -2.02 -9.70 16.32
N CYS A 44 -2.37 -10.91 16.71
CA CYS A 44 -1.91 -11.51 17.95
C CYS A 44 -0.48 -12.04 17.83
N PRO A 45 0.25 -12.21 18.96
CA PRO A 45 1.61 -12.71 18.92
C PRO A 45 1.68 -14.10 18.28
N GLY A 46 2.54 -14.27 17.28
CA GLY A 46 2.72 -15.55 16.58
C GLY A 46 1.87 -15.74 15.33
N GLU A 47 0.94 -14.82 15.04
CA GLU A 47 0.16 -14.86 13.80
C GLU A 47 0.93 -14.29 12.59
N PRO A 48 0.67 -14.81 11.38
CA PRO A 48 1.29 -14.29 10.17
C PRO A 48 0.64 -12.97 9.71
N ALA A 49 1.44 -12.13 9.06
CA ALA A 49 1.01 -10.99 8.27
C ALA A 49 1.66 -11.05 6.89
N THR A 50 0.97 -10.52 5.87
CA THR A 50 1.47 -10.47 4.50
C THR A 50 1.70 -9.02 4.11
N VAL A 51 2.94 -8.68 3.74
CA VAL A 51 3.23 -7.43 3.05
C VAL A 51 3.17 -7.66 1.54
N SER A 52 2.50 -6.77 0.84
CA SER A 52 2.38 -6.77 -0.61
C SER A 52 2.78 -5.41 -1.17
N TRP A 53 3.38 -5.40 -2.35
CA TRP A 53 3.76 -4.18 -3.06
C TRP A 53 3.37 -4.27 -4.53
N ASN A 54 3.03 -3.13 -5.12
CA ASN A 54 2.66 -3.04 -6.52
C ASN A 54 3.25 -1.76 -7.14
N LEU A 55 4.17 -1.96 -8.08
CA LEU A 55 4.84 -0.94 -8.87
C LEU A 55 4.26 -0.83 -10.30
N ASN A 56 3.17 -1.54 -10.63
CA ASN A 56 2.57 -1.49 -11.99
C ASN A 56 2.14 -0.08 -12.40
N LEU A 57 1.87 0.82 -11.44
CA LEU A 57 1.57 2.22 -11.73
C LEU A 57 2.73 2.97 -12.39
N LEU A 58 3.96 2.47 -12.25
CA LEU A 58 5.13 3.02 -12.95
C LEU A 58 5.17 2.67 -14.44
N LYS A 59 4.33 1.71 -14.88
CA LYS A 59 4.32 1.22 -16.24
C LYS A 59 3.79 2.29 -17.18
N SER A 60 4.60 2.67 -18.16
CA SER A 60 4.28 3.72 -19.13
C SER A 60 4.74 3.33 -20.53
N ASN A 61 3.89 3.56 -21.51
CA ASN A 61 4.23 3.36 -22.93
C ASN A 61 5.28 4.37 -23.42
N ALA A 62 5.44 5.51 -22.74
CA ALA A 62 6.46 6.50 -23.08
C ALA A 62 7.89 6.04 -22.74
N ASN A 63 8.03 5.16 -21.75
CA ASN A 63 9.31 4.57 -21.35
C ASN A 63 9.70 3.37 -22.22
N CYS A 64 8.79 2.89 -23.08
CA CYS A 64 9.12 1.86 -24.05
C CYS A 64 10.04 2.41 -25.14
N ARG A 65 10.94 1.55 -25.64
CA ARG A 65 11.39 1.73 -27.03
C ARG A 65 10.14 1.82 -27.91
N ARG A 66 10.15 2.71 -28.92
CA ARG A 66 8.99 2.97 -29.80
C ARG A 66 8.26 1.65 -30.15
N PRO A 67 6.92 1.63 -30.24
CA PRO A 67 6.15 0.42 -30.54
C PRO A 67 6.74 -0.35 -31.74
N PHE A 68 6.50 -1.66 -31.82
CA PHE A 68 7.06 -2.50 -32.90
C PHE A 68 8.58 -2.64 -32.86
N GLY A 69 9.19 -2.65 -31.67
CA GLY A 69 10.63 -2.84 -31.53
C GLY A 69 11.46 -1.70 -32.14
N GLY A 70 10.98 -0.45 -32.03
CA GLY A 70 11.70 0.75 -32.47
C GLY A 70 11.22 1.36 -33.79
N TYR A 71 10.11 0.88 -34.38
CA TYR A 71 9.57 1.35 -35.66
C TYR A 71 8.28 2.19 -35.47
N GLU A 72 7.85 2.93 -36.50
CA GLU A 72 6.59 3.68 -36.46
C GLU A 72 5.38 2.82 -36.84
N ALA A 73 5.61 1.65 -37.45
CA ALA A 73 4.60 0.69 -37.85
C ALA A 73 5.11 -0.75 -37.72
N ILE A 74 4.19 -1.72 -37.63
CA ILE A 74 4.50 -3.15 -37.68
C ILE A 74 5.14 -3.47 -39.03
N ILE A 75 6.29 -4.12 -38.99
CA ILE A 75 6.92 -4.71 -40.17
C ILE A 75 6.86 -6.21 -39.99
N SER A 76 6.01 -6.88 -40.76
CA SER A 76 5.88 -8.33 -40.71
C SER A 76 7.14 -9.01 -41.25
N CYS A 77 7.48 -10.16 -40.69
CA CYS A 77 8.58 -10.98 -41.15
C CYS A 77 8.30 -12.47 -40.91
N SER A 78 8.93 -13.32 -41.71
CA SER A 78 9.06 -14.76 -41.48
C SER A 78 10.47 -15.09 -40.97
N TYR A 79 11.46 -14.27 -41.32
CA TYR A 79 12.87 -14.45 -40.94
C TYR A 79 13.52 -13.10 -40.61
N SER A 80 14.51 -13.11 -39.72
CA SER A 80 15.22 -11.87 -39.31
C SER A 80 15.91 -11.15 -40.46
N SER A 81 16.26 -11.84 -41.54
CA SER A 81 16.84 -11.25 -42.75
C SER A 81 15.87 -10.36 -43.54
N GLU A 82 14.56 -10.46 -43.28
CA GLU A 82 13.53 -9.62 -43.92
C GLU A 82 13.40 -8.26 -43.24
N CYS A 83 14.13 -8.04 -42.14
CA CYS A 83 14.07 -6.81 -41.38
C CYS A 83 15.01 -5.73 -41.95
N PRO A 84 14.58 -4.45 -41.98
CA PRO A 84 15.24 -3.40 -42.76
C PRO A 84 16.55 -2.85 -42.17
N ALA A 85 17.08 -3.44 -41.09
CA ALA A 85 18.33 -3.00 -40.47
C ALA A 85 19.11 -4.18 -39.89
N ASP A 86 20.44 -4.06 -39.90
CA ASP A 86 21.32 -5.00 -39.19
C ASP A 86 21.05 -4.93 -37.69
N SER A 87 21.09 -6.08 -37.00
CA SER A 87 20.78 -6.28 -35.56
C SER A 87 19.29 -6.27 -35.17
N VAL A 88 18.40 -6.59 -36.12
CA VAL A 88 16.95 -6.74 -35.93
C VAL A 88 16.55 -8.21 -36.04
N THR A 89 15.72 -8.68 -35.13
CA THR A 89 15.28 -10.09 -35.08
C THR A 89 13.79 -10.19 -35.40
N CYS A 90 13.41 -11.21 -36.16
CA CYS A 90 12.02 -11.56 -36.36
C CYS A 90 11.49 -12.32 -35.14
N ILE A 91 10.56 -11.73 -34.41
CA ILE A 91 9.95 -12.31 -33.21
C ILE A 91 8.44 -12.34 -33.44
N ASP A 92 7.84 -13.52 -33.34
CA ASP A 92 6.38 -13.74 -33.48
C ASP A 92 5.77 -13.11 -34.75
N GLY A 93 6.53 -13.13 -35.86
CA GLY A 93 6.08 -12.62 -37.15
C GLY A 93 6.29 -11.12 -37.38
N ALA A 94 7.01 -10.41 -36.49
CA ALA A 94 7.31 -8.99 -36.61
C ALA A 94 8.78 -8.65 -36.33
N CYS A 95 9.32 -7.67 -37.06
CA CYS A 95 10.69 -7.19 -36.91
C CYS A 95 10.87 -6.37 -35.63
N SER A 96 11.87 -6.70 -34.82
CA SER A 96 12.15 -6.03 -33.54
C SER A 96 13.64 -5.74 -33.34
N ARG A 97 13.99 -4.49 -32.98
CA ARG A 97 15.39 -4.04 -32.73
C ARG A 97 15.92 -4.42 -31.34
N CYS A 98 15.37 -5.45 -30.72
CA CYS A 98 15.85 -5.93 -29.43
C CYS A 98 17.18 -6.68 -29.63
N GLN A 99 18.28 -5.95 -29.56
CA GLN A 99 19.63 -6.53 -29.56
C GLN A 99 19.85 -7.35 -28.29
N ASN A 100 20.34 -8.58 -28.44
CA ASN A 100 21.23 -9.40 -27.59
C ASN A 100 21.35 -9.20 -26.06
N ASP A 101 20.49 -8.46 -25.36
CA ASP A 101 20.28 -8.62 -23.92
C ASP A 101 19.41 -9.87 -23.71
N LEU A 102 20.08 -11.01 -23.90
CA LEU A 102 19.56 -12.33 -23.73
C LEU A 102 18.97 -12.45 -22.30
N LEU A 103 17.65 -12.69 -22.26
CA LEU A 103 16.86 -13.26 -21.15
C LEU A 103 16.07 -12.31 -20.22
N ARG A 104 16.22 -10.97 -20.32
CA ARG A 104 15.40 -10.05 -19.48
C ARG A 104 14.12 -9.53 -20.15
N ASP A 105 14.10 -9.24 -21.46
CA ASP A 105 13.04 -8.40 -22.06
C ASP A 105 12.20 -9.07 -23.18
N ARG A 106 12.02 -10.40 -23.13
CA ARG A 106 11.15 -11.08 -24.14
C ARG A 106 9.70 -10.57 -24.15
N THR A 107 9.21 -10.02 -23.05
CA THR A 107 7.84 -9.48 -22.93
C THR A 107 7.66 -8.13 -23.61
N GLU A 108 8.73 -7.37 -23.84
CA GLU A 108 8.69 -6.03 -24.45
C GLU A 108 8.85 -6.08 -25.98
N CYS A 109 9.38 -7.20 -26.49
CA CYS A 109 9.78 -7.37 -27.89
C CYS A 109 8.82 -8.25 -28.70
N GLY A 110 7.78 -8.81 -28.07
CA GLY A 110 6.77 -9.67 -28.71
C GLY A 110 5.59 -8.88 -29.31
N TYR A 111 4.93 -9.48 -30.29
CA TYR A 111 3.69 -8.97 -30.87
C TYR A 111 2.48 -9.81 -30.38
N PRO A 112 1.37 -9.20 -29.94
CA PRO A 112 1.17 -7.76 -29.76
C PRO A 112 1.96 -7.23 -28.56
N PRO A 113 2.33 -5.93 -28.54
CA PRO A 113 2.97 -5.29 -27.38
C PRO A 113 1.95 -5.27 -26.24
N THR A 114 1.95 -6.31 -25.41
CA THR A 114 0.81 -6.58 -24.52
C THR A 114 0.96 -5.96 -23.14
N ALA A 115 2.05 -5.26 -22.84
CA ALA A 115 2.36 -5.04 -21.44
C ALA A 115 3.00 -3.71 -21.04
N GLY A 116 3.14 -2.68 -21.88
CA GLY A 116 3.83 -1.43 -21.47
C GLY A 116 5.26 -1.68 -20.93
N CYS A 117 6.01 -0.63 -20.60
CA CYS A 117 7.39 -0.78 -20.12
C CYS A 117 7.58 -0.05 -18.80
N TYR A 118 8.53 -0.51 -18.02
CA TYR A 118 8.92 0.15 -16.79
C TYR A 118 10.06 1.15 -17.06
N PRO A 119 10.06 2.33 -16.42
CA PRO A 119 11.25 3.17 -16.37
C PRO A 119 12.41 2.41 -15.72
N ASN A 120 13.63 2.94 -15.80
CA ASN A 120 14.69 2.44 -14.92
C ASN A 120 14.28 2.72 -13.45
N PHE A 121 14.07 1.66 -12.66
CA PHE A 121 13.64 1.75 -11.28
C PHE A 121 14.53 0.91 -10.36
N GLY A 122 14.57 1.31 -9.09
CA GLY A 122 15.22 0.53 -8.04
C GLY A 122 14.52 0.78 -6.72
N PHE A 123 13.82 -0.24 -6.24
CA PHE A 123 13.18 -0.24 -4.92
C PHE A 123 13.78 -1.31 -4.03
N SER A 124 13.60 -1.18 -2.73
CA SER A 124 14.01 -2.16 -1.72
C SER A 124 13.03 -2.14 -0.56
N LEU A 125 12.86 -3.26 0.13
CA LEU A 125 12.08 -3.29 1.36
C LEU A 125 13.01 -3.26 2.56
N ALA A 126 12.78 -2.30 3.45
CA ALA A 126 13.39 -2.24 4.78
C ALA A 126 12.33 -2.53 5.84
N THR A 127 12.76 -3.09 6.96
CA THR A 127 11.90 -3.34 8.13
C THR A 127 12.45 -2.62 9.35
N SER A 128 11.55 -2.13 10.18
CA SER A 128 11.86 -1.57 11.49
C SER A 128 10.94 -2.23 12.54
N PRO A 129 11.47 -3.09 13.43
CA PRO A 129 12.87 -3.49 13.55
C PRO A 129 13.37 -4.32 12.35
N PRO A 130 14.69 -4.38 12.10
CA PRO A 130 15.26 -5.06 10.94
C PRO A 130 15.21 -6.59 11.06
N GLY A 131 15.06 -7.27 9.93
CA GLY A 131 15.21 -8.74 9.82
C GLY A 131 13.92 -9.54 10.04
N VAL A 132 12.76 -8.87 10.04
CA VAL A 132 11.47 -9.50 10.31
C VAL A 132 10.94 -10.30 9.11
N ILE A 133 11.26 -9.88 7.88
CA ILE A 133 10.84 -10.56 6.64
C ILE A 133 11.98 -11.46 6.13
N ALA A 134 11.68 -12.76 5.94
CA ALA A 134 12.64 -13.74 5.42
C ALA A 134 12.06 -14.50 4.21
N PRO A 135 12.83 -14.66 3.11
CA PRO A 135 14.10 -13.99 2.82
C PRO A 135 13.89 -12.48 2.59
N PRO A 136 14.85 -11.63 2.95
CA PRO A 136 14.73 -10.19 2.77
C PRO A 136 14.65 -9.83 1.28
N VAL A 137 13.79 -8.87 0.94
CA VAL A 137 13.74 -8.31 -0.41
C VAL A 137 14.77 -7.19 -0.52
N THR A 138 15.99 -7.58 -0.89
CA THR A 138 17.15 -6.68 -0.91
C THR A 138 17.12 -5.68 -2.08
N SER A 139 16.47 -6.03 -3.18
CA SER A 139 16.33 -5.15 -4.35
C SER A 139 15.22 -5.63 -5.28
N ILE A 140 14.25 -4.75 -5.56
CA ILE A 140 13.23 -4.90 -6.59
C ILE A 140 13.72 -4.08 -7.79
N THR A 141 14.37 -4.77 -8.71
CA THR A 141 14.91 -4.20 -9.96
C THR A 141 14.50 -5.03 -11.18
N ASP A 142 13.87 -6.20 -10.97
CA ASP A 142 13.38 -7.05 -12.04
C ASP A 142 11.91 -6.71 -12.33
N PRO A 143 11.53 -6.45 -13.60
CA PRO A 143 10.15 -6.24 -14.01
C PRO A 143 9.18 -7.36 -13.59
N ARG A 144 9.68 -8.57 -13.31
CA ARG A 144 8.87 -9.69 -12.82
C ARG A 144 8.52 -9.59 -11.33
N GLU A 145 9.22 -8.75 -10.58
CA GLU A 145 9.07 -8.57 -9.13
C GLU A 145 8.40 -7.24 -8.76
N VAL A 146 7.94 -6.49 -9.77
CA VAL A 146 7.19 -5.22 -9.62
C VAL A 146 5.89 -5.38 -8.86
N THR A 147 5.33 -6.59 -8.87
CA THR A 147 4.30 -6.99 -7.91
C THR A 147 4.86 -8.15 -7.13
N GLY A 148 4.71 -8.10 -5.82
CA GLY A 148 5.14 -9.21 -4.98
C GLY A 148 4.52 -9.13 -3.61
N GLU A 149 4.65 -10.24 -2.92
CA GLU A 149 4.18 -10.39 -1.56
C GLU A 149 5.15 -11.26 -0.76
N ARG A 150 5.16 -11.01 0.55
CA ARG A 150 5.90 -11.81 1.54
C ARG A 150 5.05 -11.95 2.79
N THR A 151 4.82 -13.19 3.19
CA THR A 151 4.25 -13.52 4.49
C THR A 151 5.35 -13.70 5.52
N PHE A 152 5.15 -13.15 6.72
CA PHE A 152 6.08 -13.22 7.84
C PHE A 152 5.31 -13.21 9.16
N THR A 153 5.96 -13.65 10.25
CA THR A 153 5.36 -13.65 11.59
C THR A 153 6.02 -12.56 12.43
N PRO A 154 5.41 -11.37 12.56
CA PRO A 154 5.97 -10.31 13.39
C PRO A 154 5.98 -10.71 14.87
N ALA A 155 7.15 -10.63 15.51
CA ALA A 155 7.26 -10.79 16.96
C ALA A 155 6.90 -9.51 17.73
N VAL A 156 7.00 -8.35 17.05
CA VAL A 156 6.69 -7.02 17.58
C VAL A 156 6.05 -6.17 16.48
N THR A 157 5.45 -5.04 16.87
CA THR A 157 5.03 -4.01 15.91
C THR A 157 6.16 -3.70 14.94
N THR A 158 5.90 -3.85 13.65
CA THR A 158 6.89 -3.73 12.58
C THR A 158 6.38 -2.78 11.50
N THR A 159 7.22 -1.84 11.10
CA THR A 159 7.00 -1.02 9.91
C THR A 159 7.81 -1.59 8.76
N VAL A 160 7.18 -1.78 7.61
CA VAL A 160 7.83 -2.15 6.35
C VAL A 160 7.84 -0.92 5.45
N THR A 161 9.02 -0.52 5.01
CA THR A 161 9.21 0.64 4.13
C THR A 161 9.73 0.19 2.78
N LEU A 162 9.01 0.52 1.73
CA LEU A 162 9.44 0.48 0.35
C LEU A 162 10.20 1.76 0.02
N THR A 163 11.51 1.66 -0.07
CA THR A 163 12.43 2.77 -0.32
C THR A 163 13.01 2.65 -1.72
N GLY A 164 12.87 3.70 -2.52
CA GLY A 164 13.42 3.68 -3.87
C GLY A 164 13.05 4.88 -4.72
N GLY A 165 13.21 4.70 -6.03
CA GLY A 165 12.91 5.70 -7.02
C GLY A 165 12.93 5.15 -8.43
N TYR A 166 12.49 5.98 -9.37
CA TYR A 166 12.49 5.69 -10.79
C TYR A 166 12.88 6.94 -11.59
N LEU A 167 13.46 6.73 -12.76
CA LEU A 167 13.71 7.80 -13.72
C LEU A 167 12.47 7.98 -14.59
N ASP A 168 11.73 9.06 -14.41
CA ASP A 168 10.66 9.41 -15.33
C ASP A 168 11.28 10.03 -16.60
N VAL A 169 10.90 9.55 -17.78
CA VAL A 169 11.32 10.14 -19.05
C VAL A 169 10.07 10.65 -19.77
N PRO A 170 9.63 11.89 -19.47
CA PRO A 170 8.62 12.54 -20.28
C PRO A 170 9.11 12.58 -21.73
N SER A 171 8.24 12.19 -22.65
CA SER A 171 8.49 12.06 -24.09
C SER A 171 9.46 13.11 -24.67
N GLY A 172 10.75 12.75 -24.78
CA GLY A 172 11.75 13.50 -25.56
C GLY A 172 12.63 14.51 -24.82
N THR A 173 12.55 14.66 -23.49
CA THR A 173 13.47 15.51 -22.71
C THR A 173 14.28 14.71 -21.69
N SER A 174 15.37 15.30 -21.17
CA SER A 174 16.18 14.71 -20.09
C SER A 174 15.27 14.24 -18.96
N GLY A 175 15.31 12.95 -18.63
CA GLY A 175 14.44 12.39 -17.61
C GLY A 175 14.63 13.02 -16.23
N GLU A 176 13.55 13.11 -15.46
CA GLU A 176 13.56 13.57 -14.07
C GLU A 176 13.64 12.36 -13.14
N TYR A 177 14.60 12.36 -12.24
CA TYR A 177 14.68 11.30 -11.23
C TYR A 177 13.71 11.60 -10.10
N THR A 178 12.90 10.61 -9.77
CA THR A 178 11.87 10.72 -8.76
C THR A 178 12.06 9.66 -7.70
N SER A 179 11.84 10.00 -6.44
CA SER A 179 12.00 9.07 -5.32
C SER A 179 10.89 9.21 -4.29
N GLY A 180 10.61 8.12 -3.58
CA GLY A 180 9.65 8.10 -2.49
C GLY A 180 9.95 6.97 -1.52
N ASP A 181 9.54 7.20 -0.27
CA ASP A 181 9.49 6.18 0.76
C ASP A 181 8.01 5.94 1.06
N PHE A 182 7.57 4.69 0.88
CA PHE A 182 6.19 4.26 1.12
C PHE A 182 6.21 3.25 2.26
N SER A 183 5.34 3.37 3.24
CA SER A 183 5.37 2.51 4.41
C SER A 183 4.02 1.88 4.70
N ALA A 184 4.05 0.62 5.11
CA ALA A 184 2.94 -0.07 5.73
C ALA A 184 3.38 -0.58 7.11
N ARG A 185 2.44 -0.80 8.03
CA ARG A 185 2.72 -1.24 9.40
C ARG A 185 1.87 -2.45 9.76
N VAL A 186 2.44 -3.35 10.56
CA VAL A 186 1.70 -4.35 11.34
C VAL A 186 1.93 -4.07 12.82
N ALA A 187 0.87 -4.03 13.61
CA ALA A 187 0.89 -3.92 15.06
C ALA A 187 0.64 -5.29 15.69
N VAL A 188 1.59 -5.76 16.50
CA VAL A 188 1.39 -6.93 17.36
C VAL A 188 0.73 -6.45 18.64
N VAL A 189 -0.51 -6.89 18.86
CA VAL A 189 -1.33 -6.53 20.02
C VAL A 189 -1.14 -7.59 21.09
N ASP A 190 -0.78 -7.17 22.30
CA ASP A 190 -0.64 -8.07 23.43
C ASP A 190 -1.93 -8.10 24.28
N ASN A 191 -1.89 -8.81 25.41
CA ASN A 191 -3.03 -8.93 26.32
C ASN A 191 -3.41 -7.59 27.01
N LEU A 192 -2.56 -6.57 26.98
CA LEU A 192 -2.91 -5.22 27.46
C LEU A 192 -3.83 -4.50 26.48
N GLY A 193 -3.90 -4.98 25.24
CA GLY A 193 -4.76 -4.48 24.18
C GLY A 193 -4.25 -3.20 23.54
N TYR A 194 -4.85 -2.86 22.40
CA TYR A 194 -4.47 -1.71 21.59
C TYR A 194 -5.70 -0.92 21.18
N THR A 195 -5.66 0.40 21.33
CA THR A 195 -6.78 1.27 20.96
C THR A 195 -6.57 1.84 19.56
N VAL A 196 -7.51 1.56 18.67
CA VAL A 196 -7.52 2.05 17.29
C VAL A 196 -8.60 3.13 17.14
N PRO A 197 -8.23 4.39 16.84
CA PRO A 197 -9.20 5.42 16.50
C PRO A 197 -9.76 5.18 15.10
N GLN A 198 -11.05 5.44 14.92
CA GLN A 198 -11.75 5.29 13.64
C GLN A 198 -12.74 6.45 13.48
N THR A 199 -12.97 6.87 12.24
CA THR A 199 -13.97 7.89 11.91
C THR A 199 -15.02 7.26 11.00
N VAL A 200 -16.27 7.29 11.46
CA VAL A 200 -17.42 6.83 10.68
C VAL A 200 -17.99 8.02 9.95
N GLU A 201 -17.60 8.15 8.68
CA GLU A 201 -17.95 9.30 7.86
C GLU A 201 -19.44 9.32 7.50
N PHE A 202 -19.99 10.53 7.41
CA PHE A 202 -21.33 10.74 6.90
C PHE A 202 -21.30 10.81 5.37
N TYR A 203 -21.93 9.86 4.68
CA TYR A 203 -21.92 9.80 3.22
C TYR A 203 -23.21 10.35 2.61
N CYS A 204 -23.07 10.74 1.35
CA CYS A 204 -24.15 11.20 0.51
C CYS A 204 -23.98 10.58 -0.88
N VAL A 205 -24.96 9.79 -1.29
CA VAL A 205 -25.01 9.16 -2.60
C VAL A 205 -26.38 9.42 -3.24
N PRO A 206 -26.53 9.29 -4.57
CA PRO A 206 -27.82 9.52 -5.23
C PRO A 206 -28.98 8.67 -4.68
N SER A 207 -28.69 7.51 -4.07
CA SER A 207 -29.67 6.61 -3.45
C SER A 207 -30.02 6.94 -2.00
N GLY A 208 -29.34 7.91 -1.37
CA GLY A 208 -29.59 8.29 0.03
C GLY A 208 -28.38 8.91 0.72
N TRP A 209 -28.60 9.41 1.93
CA TRP A 209 -27.56 9.99 2.78
C TRP A 209 -27.61 9.39 4.17
N GLY A 210 -26.47 9.38 4.85
CA GLY A 210 -26.35 8.80 6.18
C GLY A 210 -25.01 8.12 6.42
N TRP A 211 -24.90 7.57 7.63
CA TRP A 211 -23.85 6.60 7.95
C TRP A 211 -24.20 5.24 7.32
N GLN A 212 -23.21 4.34 7.27
CA GLN A 212 -23.36 3.03 6.66
C GLN A 212 -22.97 1.92 7.62
N TRP A 213 -23.43 0.70 7.32
CA TRP A 213 -22.98 -0.51 8.00
C TRP A 213 -21.56 -0.86 7.58
N ILE A 214 -20.64 -0.89 8.53
CA ILE A 214 -19.21 -1.12 8.31
C ILE A 214 -18.84 -2.51 8.82
N ASN A 215 -18.08 -3.28 8.06
CA ASN A 215 -17.53 -4.55 8.51
C ASN A 215 -16.46 -4.28 9.58
N LEU A 216 -16.63 -4.83 10.79
CA LEU A 216 -15.74 -4.59 11.93
C LEU A 216 -14.30 -5.03 11.64
N GLY A 217 -14.12 -6.17 10.97
CA GLY A 217 -12.81 -6.72 10.65
C GLY A 217 -12.09 -5.86 9.60
N GLU A 218 -12.82 -5.36 8.60
CA GLU A 218 -12.27 -4.47 7.56
C GLU A 218 -11.98 -3.07 8.10
N MET A 219 -12.78 -2.57 9.05
CA MET A 219 -12.62 -1.23 9.62
C MET A 219 -11.24 -1.01 10.25
N VAL A 220 -10.69 -2.05 10.86
CA VAL A 220 -9.36 -2.01 11.48
C VAL A 220 -8.36 -2.95 10.79
N ASN A 221 -8.77 -3.74 9.79
CA ASN A 221 -7.95 -4.78 9.16
C ASN A 221 -7.26 -5.68 10.20
N ALA A 222 -8.03 -6.24 11.14
CA ALA A 222 -7.51 -7.08 12.23
C ALA A 222 -7.57 -8.57 11.88
N SER A 223 -6.68 -9.38 12.47
CA SER A 223 -6.69 -10.84 12.34
C SER A 223 -7.95 -11.47 12.95
N SER A 224 -8.22 -12.72 12.59
CA SER A 224 -9.40 -13.46 13.08
C SER A 224 -9.34 -13.81 14.57
N SER A 225 -8.14 -13.87 15.16
CA SER A 225 -7.95 -14.18 16.59
C SER A 225 -8.00 -12.94 17.48
N MET A 226 -8.34 -11.79 16.91
CA MET A 226 -8.55 -10.54 17.63
C MET A 226 -10.02 -10.37 18.02
N GLU A 227 -10.22 -9.78 19.19
CA GLU A 227 -11.52 -9.42 19.73
C GLU A 227 -11.59 -7.94 20.05
N LEU A 228 -12.79 -7.39 19.91
CA LEU A 228 -13.12 -6.11 20.49
C LEU A 228 -13.30 -6.30 22.00
N ALA A 229 -12.58 -5.53 22.81
CA ALA A 229 -12.79 -5.48 24.26
C ALA A 229 -13.75 -4.35 24.65
N THR A 230 -13.53 -3.15 24.10
CA THR A 230 -14.36 -1.97 24.41
C THR A 230 -14.54 -1.10 23.19
N PHE A 231 -15.75 -0.57 23.04
CA PHE A 231 -16.11 0.43 22.05
C PHE A 231 -16.28 1.78 22.74
N THR A 232 -15.56 2.80 22.28
CA THR A 232 -15.54 4.13 22.91
C THR A 232 -16.08 5.19 21.97
N ASN A 233 -16.97 6.05 22.48
CA ASN A 233 -17.43 7.25 21.79
C ASN A 233 -16.39 8.36 21.91
N GLY A 234 -15.79 8.75 20.78
CA GLY A 234 -14.79 9.82 20.70
C GLY A 234 -15.38 11.23 20.60
N ASN A 235 -16.70 11.40 20.66
CA ASN A 235 -17.36 12.67 20.40
C ASN A 235 -17.77 13.40 21.70
N ASN A 236 -18.18 14.67 21.56
CA ASN A 236 -18.82 15.46 22.63
C ASN A 236 -20.36 15.36 22.61
N PHE A 237 -20.91 14.46 21.81
CA PHE A 237 -22.34 14.14 21.71
C PHE A 237 -22.53 12.63 21.85
N ASP A 238 -23.77 12.20 22.08
CA ASP A 238 -24.06 10.78 22.26
C ASP A 238 -24.15 10.09 20.90
N ILE A 239 -23.87 8.79 20.87
CA ILE A 239 -24.02 7.98 19.67
C ILE A 239 -24.92 6.79 19.93
N ASN A 240 -25.60 6.31 18.90
CA ASN A 240 -26.25 5.00 18.87
C ASN A 240 -25.37 4.07 18.04
N ALA A 241 -24.88 3.00 18.66
CA ALA A 241 -24.12 1.96 17.99
C ALA A 241 -24.89 0.63 18.03
N GLN A 242 -24.84 -0.14 16.95
CA GLN A 242 -25.59 -1.38 16.81
C GLN A 242 -24.79 -2.40 16.01
N ARG A 243 -24.67 -3.64 16.50
CA ARG A 243 -24.25 -4.77 15.68
C ARG A 243 -25.42 -5.29 14.85
N GLU A 244 -25.16 -5.78 13.64
CA GLU A 244 -26.19 -6.20 12.67
C GLU A 244 -27.14 -7.27 13.24
N GLU A 245 -26.62 -8.17 14.07
CA GLU A 245 -27.38 -9.22 14.74
C GLU A 245 -28.20 -8.74 15.94
N TRP A 246 -28.04 -7.48 16.39
CA TRP A 246 -28.77 -6.94 17.53
C TRP A 246 -30.12 -6.36 17.13
N ALA A 247 -31.14 -6.60 17.96
CA ALA A 247 -32.49 -6.08 17.73
C ALA A 247 -32.61 -4.56 17.90
N ARG A 248 -31.73 -3.94 18.71
CA ARG A 248 -31.77 -2.50 19.02
C ARG A 248 -30.37 -1.92 19.17
N PRO A 249 -30.18 -0.63 18.82
CA PRO A 249 -28.95 0.08 19.12
C PRO A 249 -28.77 0.31 20.62
N ILE A 250 -27.52 0.43 21.04
CA ILE A 250 -27.10 0.88 22.37
C ILE A 250 -26.70 2.34 22.26
N ARG A 251 -27.25 3.19 23.13
CA ARG A 251 -26.82 4.58 23.28
C ARG A 251 -25.54 4.61 24.11
N ILE A 252 -24.49 5.21 23.57
CA ILE A 252 -23.19 5.40 24.24
C ILE A 252 -23.02 6.90 24.47
N PRO A 253 -22.98 7.36 25.74
CA PRO A 253 -22.82 8.77 26.05
C PRO A 253 -21.54 9.37 25.45
N ALA A 254 -21.53 10.70 25.29
CA ALA A 254 -20.33 11.44 24.90
C ALA A 254 -19.11 11.06 25.76
N ARG A 255 -17.97 10.78 25.11
CA ARG A 255 -16.69 10.40 25.75
C ARG A 255 -16.74 9.11 26.61
N ASP A 256 -17.79 8.32 26.50
CA ASP A 256 -17.97 7.11 27.30
C ASP A 256 -17.64 5.84 26.50
N SER A 257 -17.48 4.72 27.22
CA SER A 257 -17.13 3.42 26.66
C SER A 257 -18.15 2.34 27.01
N SER A 258 -18.32 1.38 26.12
CA SER A 258 -19.20 0.22 26.32
C SER A 258 -18.46 -1.09 26.03
N SER A 259 -18.53 -2.01 26.99
CA SER A 259 -18.09 -3.40 26.82
C SER A 259 -19.19 -4.29 26.24
N ALA A 260 -20.39 -3.76 25.98
CA ALA A 260 -21.47 -4.55 25.38
C ALA A 260 -21.14 -5.02 23.96
N PHE A 261 -20.19 -4.35 23.30
CA PHE A 261 -19.68 -4.71 21.98
C PHE A 261 -18.54 -5.73 22.04
N ALA A 262 -18.15 -6.19 23.23
CA ALA A 262 -17.04 -7.11 23.38
C ALA A 262 -17.30 -8.45 22.66
N GLY A 263 -16.26 -9.01 22.06
CA GLY A 263 -16.30 -10.28 21.33
C GLY A 263 -15.64 -10.20 19.96
N PRO A 264 -15.91 -11.19 19.09
CA PRO A 264 -15.23 -11.33 17.80
C PRO A 264 -15.30 -10.08 16.91
N MET A 265 -14.23 -9.85 16.17
CA MET A 265 -14.12 -8.79 15.14
C MET A 265 -14.92 -9.08 13.86
N THR A 266 -15.84 -10.05 13.90
CA THR A 266 -16.70 -10.42 12.77
C THR A 266 -18.02 -9.63 12.77
N GLY A 267 -18.64 -9.53 11.59
CA GLY A 267 -19.94 -8.91 11.41
C GLY A 267 -19.86 -7.41 11.15
N ARG A 268 -21.01 -6.75 11.11
CA ARG A 268 -21.14 -5.34 10.76
C ARG A 268 -21.64 -4.51 11.93
N ILE A 269 -21.15 -3.28 12.00
CA ILE A 269 -21.58 -2.28 12.97
C ILE A 269 -22.18 -1.06 12.25
N PHE A 270 -23.20 -0.49 12.86
CA PHE A 270 -23.81 0.75 12.44
C PHE A 270 -23.71 1.76 13.58
N VAL A 271 -23.20 2.95 13.28
CA VAL A 271 -23.02 4.02 14.26
C VAL A 271 -23.71 5.27 13.74
N THR A 272 -24.53 5.90 14.58
CA THR A 272 -25.33 7.08 14.22
C THR A 272 -25.46 8.04 15.39
N ILE A 273 -25.97 9.24 15.11
CA ILE A 273 -26.35 10.21 16.14
C ILE A 273 -27.82 9.96 16.55
N PRO A 274 -28.15 9.96 17.85
CA PRO A 274 -29.54 9.85 18.32
C PRO A 274 -30.43 10.93 17.72
N ALA A 275 -31.65 10.55 17.30
CA ALA A 275 -32.57 11.44 16.61
C ALA A 275 -32.92 12.70 17.42
N ASP A 276 -32.98 12.58 18.76
CA ASP A 276 -33.20 13.70 19.69
C ASP A 276 -32.09 14.76 19.63
N GLN A 277 -30.86 14.36 19.28
CA GLN A 277 -29.71 15.27 19.15
C GLN A 277 -29.56 15.85 17.74
N LEU A 278 -30.29 15.33 16.76
CA LEU A 278 -30.39 15.89 15.42
C LEU A 278 -31.50 16.94 15.30
N ILE A 279 -32.36 17.07 16.32
CA ILE A 279 -33.44 18.07 16.34
C ILE A 279 -32.83 19.47 16.22
N GLY A 280 -33.32 20.25 15.24
CA GLY A 280 -32.86 21.61 14.98
C GLY A 280 -31.59 21.69 14.11
N ARG A 281 -30.89 20.58 13.86
CA ARG A 281 -29.93 20.50 12.76
C ARG A 281 -30.73 20.24 11.49
N GLY A 282 -30.83 21.24 10.62
CA GLY A 282 -31.53 21.13 9.33
C GLY A 282 -31.13 19.86 8.59
N MET A 283 -32.07 19.32 7.79
CA MET A 283 -31.79 18.10 7.02
C MET A 283 -30.61 18.33 6.05
N PRO A 284 -29.64 17.42 5.98
CA PRO A 284 -28.58 17.48 4.99
C PRO A 284 -29.16 17.52 3.57
N ILE A 285 -28.58 18.37 2.72
CA ILE A 285 -29.01 18.50 1.32
C ILE A 285 -27.96 17.81 0.45
N CYS A 286 -28.44 16.86 -0.36
CA CYS A 286 -27.62 15.87 -1.05
C CYS A 286 -27.86 15.83 -2.58
N PRO A 287 -27.41 16.84 -3.35
CA PRO A 287 -27.54 16.88 -4.81
C PRO A 287 -26.63 15.91 -5.59
N GLY A 288 -26.26 14.76 -5.01
CA GLY A 288 -25.51 13.70 -5.68
C GLY A 288 -24.03 13.62 -5.29
N THR A 289 -23.24 14.66 -5.55
CA THR A 289 -21.78 14.65 -5.31
C THR A 289 -21.29 15.69 -4.29
N VAL A 290 -22.17 16.57 -3.81
CA VAL A 290 -21.83 17.62 -2.85
C VAL A 290 -22.82 17.56 -1.71
N ILE A 291 -22.33 17.66 -0.47
CA ILE A 291 -23.17 17.73 0.73
C ILE A 291 -23.20 19.17 1.22
N ASN A 292 -24.40 19.75 1.31
CA ASN A 292 -24.59 21.02 1.99
C ASN A 292 -25.10 20.75 3.40
N SER A 293 -24.43 21.35 4.39
CA SER A 293 -24.72 21.15 5.81
C SER A 293 -24.70 19.66 6.22
N PRO A 294 -23.59 18.93 6.01
CA PRO A 294 -23.48 17.54 6.45
C PRO A 294 -23.69 17.45 7.96
N TYR A 295 -24.27 16.33 8.41
CA TYR A 295 -24.13 15.94 9.80
C TYR A 295 -22.67 15.59 10.09
N PRO A 296 -22.20 15.76 11.34
CA PRO A 296 -20.80 15.54 11.65
C PRO A 296 -20.43 14.07 11.51
N ASP A 297 -19.19 13.81 11.13
CA ASP A 297 -18.60 12.49 11.21
C ASP A 297 -18.53 12.03 12.67
N ILE A 298 -18.50 10.71 12.88
CA ILE A 298 -18.53 10.12 14.21
C ILE A 298 -17.17 9.51 14.52
N ASP A 299 -16.47 10.10 15.48
CA ASP A 299 -15.22 9.55 15.97
C ASP A 299 -15.48 8.45 17.00
N ILE A 300 -14.89 7.27 16.78
CA ILE A 300 -14.97 6.14 17.70
C ILE A 300 -13.56 5.62 17.99
N SER A 301 -13.43 4.81 19.03
CA SER A 301 -12.20 4.08 19.29
C SER A 301 -12.49 2.66 19.70
N LEU A 302 -11.79 1.72 19.08
CA LEU A 302 -11.91 0.30 19.36
C LEU A 302 -10.70 -0.16 20.15
N ARG A 303 -10.91 -0.71 21.34
CA ARG A 303 -9.84 -1.42 22.06
C ARG A 303 -9.84 -2.87 21.65
N LEU A 304 -8.82 -3.27 20.91
CA LEU A 304 -8.60 -4.63 20.45
C LEU A 304 -7.78 -5.41 21.47
N VAL A 305 -8.08 -6.70 21.64
CA VAL A 305 -7.33 -7.64 22.48
C VAL A 305 -7.23 -8.98 21.76
N CYS A 306 -6.29 -9.82 22.18
CA CYS A 306 -6.21 -11.19 21.71
C CYS A 306 -7.23 -12.09 22.41
N GLN A 307 -7.78 -13.04 21.66
CA GLN A 307 -8.55 -14.14 22.22
C GLN A 307 -7.70 -14.90 23.25
N ALA A 308 -8.33 -15.28 24.36
CA ALA A 308 -7.73 -16.22 25.28
C ALA A 308 -7.82 -17.63 24.68
N ASP A 309 -6.68 -18.33 24.61
CA ASP A 309 -6.61 -19.74 24.21
C ASP A 309 -7.46 -20.67 25.10
#